data_AF-A0A7S2K6J3-F1
#
_entry.id   AF-A0A7S2K6J3-F1
#
_cell.length_a   1.000
_cell.length_b   1.000
_cell.length_c   1.000
_cell.angle_alpha   90.00
_cell.angle_beta   90.00
_cell.angle_gamma   90.00
#
_symmetry.space_group_name_H-M   'P 1'
#
loop_
_entity.id
_entity.type
_entity.pdbx_description
1 polymer ?
#
loop_
_entity_poly.entity_id
_entity_poly.type
_entity_poly.pdbx_seq_one_letter_code
_entity_poly.pdbx_strand_id
1 'polypeptide(L)'
;MAPILRGGLQERPVGPEELRSIRARFLAIPEVSCLILLVLICSCVLLTITTFLSLSPLVICAISVVVLVVVLVAFSLVLSPAIAKINAYALIQNALTLHTSSAGFYFFVDQYEEYPDGPHISEFFFSTILRIVGIMCSLVGIATYYRYASRCRWRTLLLCANIAYAIVSFADVLMFSRVSRDVLHIPDHLFIITSTVLDETIKAWHVMPLNLICSYMCPKDMEGTTYALLAGCANLGEVISRNFSALLLHALGCEPRGLPGESAQFDNLWRASAASTLSPVLVAVVLFQLVPNVAQGERLVHDPRSATA
;
A
#
# COMPACT_ATOMS: atom_id res chain seq x y z
N MET A 1 3.41 21.05 5.14
CA MET A 1 4.49 21.21 6.14
C MET A 1 4.41 22.52 6.95
N ALA A 2 4.07 23.66 6.35
CA ALA A 2 3.87 24.94 7.07
C ALA A 2 2.81 24.95 8.21
N PRO A 3 1.69 24.20 8.18
CA PRO A 3 0.72 24.21 9.29
C PRO A 3 1.16 23.38 10.52
N ILE A 4 2.11 22.45 10.35
CA ILE A 4 2.65 21.64 11.44
C ILE A 4 3.62 22.48 12.27
N LEU A 5 4.47 23.28 11.61
CA LEU A 5 5.40 24.23 12.25
C LEU A 5 4.71 25.44 12.90
N ARG A 6 3.43 25.69 12.57
CA ARG A 6 2.63 26.80 13.13
C ARG A 6 1.66 26.37 14.24
N GLY A 7 1.79 25.17 14.79
CA GLY A 7 0.91 24.71 15.88
C GLY A 7 -0.54 24.50 15.45
N GLY A 8 -0.75 24.05 14.20
CA GLY A 8 -2.10 23.75 13.68
C GLY A 8 -2.78 22.54 14.32
N LEU A 9 -2.00 21.69 15.01
CA LEU A 9 -2.55 20.75 15.98
C LEU A 9 -2.63 21.49 17.31
N GLN A 10 -3.83 21.73 17.81
CA GLN A 10 -4.10 22.33 19.13
C GLN A 10 -3.64 21.40 20.28
N GLU A 11 -2.44 20.86 20.23
CA GLU A 11 -1.87 20.05 21.29
C GLU A 11 -1.42 20.99 22.41
N ARG A 12 -2.21 21.02 23.48
CA ARG A 12 -1.79 21.64 24.73
C ARG A 12 -0.56 20.88 25.24
N PRO A 13 0.49 21.57 25.72
CA PRO A 13 1.60 20.90 26.38
C PRO A 13 1.08 20.08 27.55
N VAL A 14 1.25 18.76 27.46
CA VAL A 14 0.73 17.79 28.43
C VAL A 14 1.55 17.89 29.71
N GLY A 15 0.87 18.06 30.85
CA GLY A 15 1.52 18.17 32.15
C GLY A 15 2.22 16.85 32.56
N PRO A 16 3.23 16.89 33.45
CA PRO A 16 3.94 15.69 33.89
C PRO A 16 3.06 14.65 34.60
N GLU A 17 1.94 15.06 35.21
CA GLU A 17 0.96 14.14 35.80
C GLU A 17 0.05 13.48 34.75
N GLU A 18 -0.33 14.23 33.73
CA GLU A 18 -1.14 13.75 32.59
C GLU A 18 -0.31 12.80 31.70
N LEU A 19 0.99 13.04 31.57
CA LEU A 19 1.94 12.10 30.95
C LEU A 19 2.04 10.76 31.72
N ARG A 20 2.01 10.79 33.05
CA ARG A 20 2.01 9.57 33.88
C ARG A 20 0.70 8.82 33.74
N SER A 21 -0.45 9.50 33.67
CA SER A 21 -1.74 8.85 33.48
C SER A 21 -1.90 8.24 32.08
N ILE A 22 -1.40 8.90 31.03
CA ILE A 22 -1.34 8.37 29.66
C ILE A 22 -0.45 7.12 29.60
N ARG A 23 0.75 7.16 30.17
CA ARG A 23 1.66 5.99 30.23
C ARG A 23 1.07 4.84 31.04
N ALA A 24 0.41 5.14 32.16
CA ALA A 24 -0.28 4.14 32.96
C ALA A 24 -1.44 3.49 32.20
N ARG A 25 -2.21 4.25 31.42
CA ARG A 25 -3.26 3.73 30.54
C ARG A 25 -2.72 2.92 29.36
N PHE A 26 -1.61 3.35 28.76
CA PHE A 26 -0.93 2.61 27.71
C PHE A 26 -0.47 1.22 28.21
N LEU A 27 0.12 1.17 29.40
CA LEU A 27 0.49 -0.07 30.07
C LEU A 27 -0.73 -0.88 30.55
N ALA A 28 -1.88 -0.24 30.72
CA ALA A 28 -3.12 -0.88 31.18
C ALA A 28 -3.95 -1.54 30.06
N ILE A 29 -3.57 -1.40 28.78
CA ILE A 29 -4.23 -2.09 27.64
C ILE A 29 -3.23 -3.05 26.99
N PRO A 30 -2.92 -4.18 27.66
CA PRO A 30 -1.92 -5.14 27.20
C PRO A 30 -2.31 -5.79 25.87
N GLU A 31 -3.59 -5.85 25.54
CA GLU A 31 -4.12 -6.55 24.36
C GLU A 31 -3.70 -5.84 23.07
N VAL A 32 -3.84 -4.52 22.99
CA VAL A 32 -3.44 -3.72 21.81
C VAL A 32 -1.91 -3.71 21.66
N SER A 33 -1.18 -3.63 22.77
CA SER A 33 0.29 -3.70 22.75
C SER A 33 0.78 -5.07 22.29
N CYS A 34 0.13 -6.15 22.74
CA CYS A 34 0.40 -7.51 22.30
C CYS A 34 0.13 -7.67 20.79
N LEU A 35 -0.96 -7.09 20.30
CA LEU A 35 -1.32 -7.13 18.89
C LEU A 35 -0.31 -6.40 18.00
N ILE A 36 0.18 -5.23 18.42
CA ILE A 36 1.25 -4.50 17.71
C ILE A 36 2.52 -5.34 17.66
N LEU A 37 2.91 -5.94 18.79
CA LEU A 37 4.08 -6.81 18.86
C LEU A 37 3.91 -8.05 17.95
N LEU A 38 2.72 -8.64 17.92
CA LEU A 38 2.38 -9.76 17.04
C LEU A 38 2.57 -9.38 15.57
N VAL A 39 1.99 -8.26 15.12
CA VAL A 39 2.12 -7.77 13.74
C VAL A 39 3.59 -7.49 13.39
N LEU A 40 4.34 -6.90 14.33
CA LEU A 40 5.77 -6.65 14.15
C LEU A 40 6.58 -7.95 14.00
N ILE A 41 6.37 -8.91 14.91
CA ILE A 41 7.05 -10.22 14.88
C ILE A 41 6.70 -10.94 13.58
N CYS A 42 5.41 -11.01 13.22
CA CYS A 42 4.95 -11.61 11.98
C CYS A 42 5.62 -10.98 10.75
N SER A 43 5.73 -9.65 10.72
CA SER A 43 6.42 -8.93 9.63
C SER A 43 7.90 -9.28 9.56
N CYS A 44 8.61 -9.27 10.70
CA CYS A 44 10.02 -9.62 10.76
C CYS A 44 10.27 -11.08 10.37
N VAL A 45 9.45 -12.01 10.86
CA VAL A 45 9.55 -13.45 10.55
C VAL A 45 9.30 -13.70 9.07
N LEU A 46 8.30 -13.04 8.47
CA LEU A 46 8.06 -13.15 7.02
C LEU A 46 9.26 -12.66 6.22
N LEU A 47 9.80 -11.48 6.58
CA LEU A 47 10.97 -10.91 5.91
C LEU A 47 12.22 -11.80 6.03
N THR A 48 12.45 -12.43 7.19
CA THR A 48 13.58 -13.35 7.34
C THR A 48 13.36 -14.63 6.55
N ILE A 49 12.16 -15.20 6.55
CA ILE A 49 11.83 -16.38 5.75
C ILE A 49 12.03 -16.09 4.26
N THR A 50 11.50 -14.98 3.74
CA THR A 50 11.61 -14.64 2.31
C THR A 50 13.04 -14.39 1.87
N THR A 51 13.88 -13.84 2.75
CA THR A 51 15.25 -13.43 2.40
C THR A 51 16.27 -14.54 2.62
N PHE A 52 16.18 -15.29 3.72
CA PHE A 52 17.21 -16.25 4.13
C PHE A 52 16.85 -17.69 3.79
N LEU A 53 15.56 -18.03 3.71
CA LEU A 53 15.15 -19.38 3.39
C LEU A 53 14.78 -19.40 1.91
N SER A 54 15.64 -19.99 1.07
CA SER A 54 15.42 -20.19 -0.37
C SER A 54 14.31 -21.23 -0.64
N LEU A 55 13.11 -20.97 -0.13
CA LEU A 55 11.92 -21.80 -0.31
C LEU A 55 11.25 -21.48 -1.64
N SER A 56 10.44 -22.41 -2.12
CA SER A 56 9.62 -22.18 -3.32
C SER A 56 8.64 -21.00 -3.12
N PRO A 57 8.36 -20.20 -4.17
CA PRO A 57 7.39 -19.09 -4.08
C PRO A 57 6.01 -19.51 -3.57
N LEU A 58 5.59 -20.74 -3.86
CA LEU A 58 4.32 -21.30 -3.40
C LEU A 58 4.30 -21.48 -1.88
N VAL A 59 5.38 -22.01 -1.29
CA VAL A 59 5.48 -22.19 0.17
C VAL A 59 5.50 -20.85 0.88
N ILE A 60 6.23 -19.86 0.34
CA ILE A 60 6.28 -18.51 0.89
C ILE A 60 4.88 -17.87 0.87
N CYS A 61 4.16 -17.99 -0.24
CA CYS A 61 2.79 -17.52 -0.37
C CYS A 61 1.86 -18.21 0.64
N ALA A 62 1.96 -19.53 0.82
CA ALA A 62 1.17 -20.26 1.80
C ALA A 62 1.43 -19.77 3.23
N ILE A 63 2.69 -19.52 3.60
CA ILE A 63 3.05 -18.93 4.90
C ILE A 63 2.46 -17.53 5.03
N SER A 64 2.54 -16.69 3.99
CA SER A 64 1.92 -15.36 3.99
C SER A 64 0.41 -15.40 4.21
N VAL A 65 -0.30 -16.34 3.60
CA VAL A 65 -1.75 -16.54 3.82
C VAL A 65 -2.02 -16.94 5.28
N VAL A 66 -1.24 -17.85 5.84
CA VAL A 66 -1.39 -18.26 7.25
C VAL A 66 -1.18 -17.07 8.18
N VAL A 67 -0.14 -16.27 7.98
CA VAL A 67 0.13 -15.07 8.78
C VAL A 67 -1.01 -14.05 8.63
N LEU A 68 -1.50 -13.82 7.41
CA LEU A 68 -2.63 -12.93 7.15
C LEU A 68 -3.87 -13.36 7.94
N VAL A 69 -4.21 -14.65 7.90
CA VAL A 69 -5.37 -15.20 8.65
C VAL A 69 -5.17 -15.06 10.15
N VAL A 70 -3.99 -15.38 10.68
CA VAL A 70 -3.69 -15.24 12.11
C VAL A 70 -3.87 -13.79 12.57
N VAL A 71 -3.38 -12.82 11.82
CA VAL A 71 -3.51 -11.39 12.15
C VAL A 71 -4.97 -10.93 12.05
N LEU A 72 -5.72 -11.35 11.03
CA LEU A 72 -7.14 -11.02 10.89
C LEU A 72 -8.00 -11.61 12.02
N VAL A 73 -7.70 -12.83 12.45
CA VAL A 73 -8.35 -13.44 13.63
C VAL A 73 -7.99 -12.66 14.89
N ALA A 74 -6.71 -12.30 15.08
CA ALA A 74 -6.29 -11.49 16.22
C ALA A 74 -7.01 -10.14 16.28
N PHE A 75 -7.20 -9.46 15.14
CA PHE A 75 -8.00 -8.23 15.07
C PHE A 75 -9.44 -8.44 15.51
N SER A 76 -10.05 -9.54 15.07
CA SER A 76 -11.46 -9.85 15.37
C SER A 76 -11.68 -10.20 16.84
N LEU A 77 -10.65 -10.68 17.55
CA LEU A 77 -10.71 -11.05 18.96
C LEU A 77 -10.36 -9.90 19.91
N VAL A 78 -9.43 -9.02 19.50
CA VAL A 78 -8.85 -8.00 20.38
C VAL A 78 -9.46 -6.61 20.17
N LEU A 79 -9.82 -6.26 18.94
CA LEU A 79 -10.29 -4.91 18.60
C LEU A 79 -11.82 -4.85 18.58
N SER A 80 -12.36 -3.66 18.89
CA SER A 80 -13.78 -3.40 18.68
C SER A 80 -14.16 -3.63 17.20
N PRO A 81 -15.40 -4.09 16.91
CA PRO A 81 -15.79 -4.52 15.57
C PRO A 81 -15.73 -3.40 14.51
N ALA A 82 -15.77 -2.13 14.91
CA ALA A 82 -15.57 -1.00 14.00
C ALA A 82 -14.10 -0.85 13.59
N ILE A 83 -13.18 -0.89 14.56
CA ILE A 83 -11.73 -0.74 14.35
C ILE A 83 -11.17 -1.98 13.64
N ALA A 84 -11.64 -3.17 13.99
CA ALA A 84 -11.24 -4.43 13.37
C ALA A 84 -11.54 -4.44 11.86
N LYS A 85 -12.75 -4.01 11.45
CA LYS A 85 -13.16 -4.02 10.04
C LYS A 85 -12.31 -3.12 9.15
N ILE A 86 -11.92 -1.94 9.65
CA ILE A 86 -11.09 -1.01 8.86
C ILE A 86 -9.64 -1.44 8.80
N ASN A 87 -9.07 -1.94 9.90
CA ASN A 87 -7.72 -2.50 9.85
C ASN A 87 -7.66 -3.76 8.98
N ALA A 88 -8.70 -4.61 9.02
CA ALA A 88 -8.83 -5.75 8.12
C ALA A 88 -8.94 -5.30 6.66
N TYR A 89 -9.77 -4.29 6.36
CA TYR A 89 -9.86 -3.70 5.03
C TYR A 89 -8.49 -3.19 4.55
N ALA A 90 -7.80 -2.40 5.38
CA ALA A 90 -6.49 -1.84 5.07
C ALA A 90 -5.46 -2.94 4.80
N LEU A 91 -5.39 -3.95 5.66
CA LEU A 91 -4.45 -5.05 5.55
C LEU A 91 -4.72 -5.90 4.29
N ILE A 92 -5.98 -6.25 4.03
CA ILE A 92 -6.36 -7.06 2.86
C ILE A 92 -6.13 -6.25 1.56
N GLN A 93 -6.50 -4.97 1.54
CA GLN A 93 -6.25 -4.09 0.40
C GLN A 93 -4.76 -4.00 0.08
N ASN A 94 -3.90 -3.78 1.07
CA ASN A 94 -2.46 -3.73 0.85
C ASN A 94 -1.89 -5.11 0.44
N ALA A 95 -2.33 -6.20 1.10
CA ALA A 95 -1.88 -7.56 0.78
C ALA A 95 -2.22 -8.02 -0.64
N LEU A 96 -3.34 -7.54 -1.20
CA LEU A 96 -3.80 -7.91 -2.54
C LEU A 96 -3.46 -6.86 -3.61
N THR A 97 -2.78 -5.77 -3.25
CA THR A 97 -2.26 -4.81 -4.23
C THR A 97 -0.98 -5.35 -4.81
N LEU A 98 -1.05 -6.12 -5.89
CA LEU A 98 0.11 -6.77 -6.50
C LEU A 98 0.99 -5.75 -7.23
N HIS A 99 2.29 -6.05 -7.31
CA HIS A 99 3.28 -5.18 -7.94
C HIS A 99 4.11 -5.95 -8.96
N THR A 100 4.30 -5.39 -10.16
CA THR A 100 5.19 -5.95 -11.18
C THR A 100 6.60 -5.39 -11.13
N SER A 101 6.93 -4.57 -10.12
CA SER A 101 8.16 -3.77 -10.06
C SER A 101 9.46 -4.58 -10.20
N SER A 102 9.50 -5.82 -9.70
CA SER A 102 10.70 -6.67 -9.81
C SER A 102 11.02 -7.04 -11.25
N ALA A 103 10.04 -7.57 -12.01
CA ALA A 103 10.23 -7.88 -13.43
C ALA A 103 10.23 -6.61 -14.31
N GLY A 104 9.49 -5.58 -13.90
CA GLY A 104 9.47 -4.28 -14.55
C GLY A 104 10.83 -3.59 -14.54
N PHE A 105 11.59 -3.70 -13.44
CA PHE A 105 12.94 -3.13 -13.36
C PHE A 105 13.85 -3.64 -14.49
N TYR A 106 13.94 -4.96 -14.65
CA TYR A 106 14.70 -5.59 -15.74
C TYR A 106 14.15 -5.17 -17.12
N PHE A 107 12.82 -5.16 -17.28
CA PHE A 107 12.20 -4.71 -18.52
C PHE A 107 12.63 -3.30 -18.96
N PHE A 108 12.86 -2.37 -18.02
CA PHE A 108 13.27 -0.99 -18.32
C PHE A 108 14.79 -0.82 -18.47
N VAL A 109 15.58 -1.57 -17.69
CA VAL A 109 17.01 -1.30 -17.48
C VAL A 109 17.92 -2.26 -18.27
N ASP A 110 17.43 -3.45 -18.64
CA ASP A 110 18.20 -4.47 -19.35
C ASP A 110 18.85 -3.91 -20.62
N GLN A 111 20.07 -4.36 -20.89
CA GLN A 111 20.87 -3.91 -22.02
C GLN A 111 20.49 -4.66 -23.32
N TYR A 112 21.02 -4.20 -24.46
CA TYR A 112 20.70 -4.79 -25.77
C TYR A 112 21.00 -6.30 -25.86
N GLU A 113 21.98 -6.80 -25.10
CA GLU A 113 22.34 -8.23 -25.07
C GLU A 113 21.33 -9.09 -24.29
N GLU A 114 20.63 -8.48 -23.33
CA GLU A 114 19.65 -9.14 -22.44
C GLU A 114 18.25 -9.07 -23.05
N TYR A 115 17.85 -7.89 -23.52
CA TYR A 115 16.56 -7.65 -24.14
C TYR A 115 16.64 -6.60 -25.27
N PRO A 116 16.90 -7.02 -26.53
CA PRO A 116 17.15 -6.10 -27.65
C PRO A 116 16.04 -5.10 -27.94
N ASP A 117 14.79 -5.48 -27.65
CA ASP A 117 13.65 -4.60 -27.89
C ASP A 117 13.49 -3.55 -26.79
N GLY A 118 14.18 -3.68 -25.65
CA GLY A 118 14.01 -2.90 -24.41
C GLY A 118 14.01 -1.36 -24.54
N PRO A 119 13.47 -0.64 -23.55
CA PRO A 119 13.60 0.82 -23.45
C PRO A 119 15.04 1.28 -23.15
N HIS A 120 15.90 0.38 -22.65
CA HIS A 120 17.33 0.60 -22.35
C HIS A 120 17.60 1.87 -21.51
N ILE A 121 16.85 2.01 -20.43
CA ILE A 121 16.93 3.18 -19.56
C ILE A 121 18.07 2.98 -18.58
N SER A 122 18.87 4.03 -18.37
CA SER A 122 19.93 4.00 -17.37
C SER A 122 19.38 3.66 -15.98
N GLU A 123 20.02 2.71 -15.30
CA GLU A 123 19.69 2.32 -13.93
C GLU A 123 19.62 3.53 -12.99
N PHE A 124 20.55 4.49 -13.14
CA PHE A 124 20.55 5.71 -12.34
C PHE A 124 19.28 6.55 -12.57
N PHE A 125 18.84 6.67 -13.82
CA PHE A 125 17.61 7.38 -14.14
C PHE A 125 16.38 6.69 -13.55
N PHE A 126 16.28 5.37 -13.72
CA PHE A 126 15.15 4.60 -13.23
C PHE A 126 15.09 4.54 -11.69
N SER A 127 16.21 4.22 -11.04
CA SER A 127 16.26 4.03 -9.59
C SER A 127 16.35 5.33 -8.81
N THR A 128 16.93 6.40 -9.36
CA THR A 128 17.12 7.66 -8.59
C THR A 128 16.16 8.74 -9.05
N ILE A 129 16.16 9.09 -10.34
CA ILE A 129 15.40 10.23 -10.84
C ILE A 129 13.89 9.97 -10.75
N LEU A 130 13.41 8.81 -11.22
CA LEU A 130 11.98 8.50 -11.14
C LEU A 130 11.48 8.44 -9.69
N ARG A 131 12.30 7.92 -8.75
CA ARG A 131 11.92 7.90 -7.32
C ARG A 131 11.82 9.30 -6.73
N ILE A 132 12.76 10.19 -7.03
CA ILE A 132 12.72 11.59 -6.56
C ILE A 132 11.49 12.29 -7.13
N VAL A 133 11.23 12.14 -8.43
CA VAL A 133 10.04 12.69 -9.09
C VAL A 133 8.77 12.15 -8.44
N GLY A 134 8.70 10.84 -8.21
CA GLY A 134 7.58 10.18 -7.53
C GLY A 134 7.31 10.75 -6.15
N ILE A 135 8.34 10.94 -5.33
CA ILE A 135 8.20 11.55 -4.00
C ILE A 135 7.64 12.98 -4.11
N MET A 136 8.16 13.80 -5.02
CA MET A 136 7.66 15.18 -5.22
C MET A 136 6.21 15.19 -5.69
N CYS A 137 5.84 14.28 -6.60
CA CYS A 137 4.47 14.13 -7.09
C CYS A 137 3.52 13.63 -6.01
N SER A 138 3.94 12.68 -5.16
CA SER A 138 3.12 12.22 -4.03
C SER A 138 2.78 13.38 -3.08
N LEU A 139 3.72 14.29 -2.80
CA LEU A 139 3.46 15.49 -2.00
C LEU A 139 2.43 16.42 -2.65
N VAL A 140 2.51 16.61 -3.96
CA VAL A 140 1.50 17.37 -4.73
C VAL A 140 0.14 16.66 -4.68
N GLY A 141 0.12 15.33 -4.81
CA GLY A 141 -1.07 14.49 -4.67
C GLY A 141 -1.75 14.71 -3.32
N ILE A 142 -0.98 14.67 -2.23
CA ILE A 142 -1.47 14.93 -0.88
C ILE A 142 -2.06 16.36 -0.76
N ALA A 143 -1.34 17.37 -1.24
CA ALA A 143 -1.81 18.76 -1.18
C ALA A 143 -3.12 18.95 -1.96
N THR A 144 -3.22 18.32 -3.13
CA THR A 144 -4.41 18.34 -3.98
C THR A 144 -5.57 17.62 -3.30
N TYR A 145 -5.32 16.47 -2.68
CA TYR A 145 -6.32 15.74 -1.89
C TYR A 145 -6.91 16.62 -0.77
N TYR A 146 -6.09 17.28 0.05
CA TYR A 146 -6.59 18.15 1.12
C TYR A 146 -7.47 19.30 0.60
N ARG A 147 -7.16 19.83 -0.59
CA ARG A 147 -7.88 20.96 -1.17
C ARG A 147 -9.25 20.56 -1.75
N TYR A 148 -9.36 19.41 -2.40
CA TYR A 148 -10.57 19.00 -3.13
C TYR A 148 -11.38 17.92 -2.41
N ALA A 149 -10.74 16.96 -1.74
CA ALA A 149 -11.40 15.80 -1.16
C ALA A 149 -12.05 16.08 0.20
N SER A 150 -11.72 17.19 0.86
CA SER A 150 -12.20 17.55 2.21
C SER A 150 -13.71 17.78 2.34
N ARG A 151 -14.46 17.77 1.24
CA ARG A 151 -15.92 17.98 1.20
C ARG A 151 -16.73 16.75 0.81
N CYS A 152 -16.08 15.61 0.56
CA CYS A 152 -16.72 14.42 0.02
C CYS A 152 -16.96 13.34 1.09
N ARG A 153 -17.92 12.44 0.84
CA ARG A 153 -18.16 11.27 1.70
C ARG A 153 -17.03 10.25 1.54
N TRP A 154 -16.66 9.56 2.64
CA TRP A 154 -15.58 8.57 2.65
C TRP A 154 -15.74 7.47 1.59
N ARG A 155 -16.95 6.92 1.44
CA ARG A 155 -17.25 5.88 0.44
C ARG A 155 -17.03 6.35 -0.99
N THR A 156 -17.48 7.56 -1.31
CA THR A 156 -17.29 8.14 -2.65
C THR A 156 -15.82 8.41 -2.92
N LEU A 157 -15.07 8.90 -1.93
CA LEU A 157 -13.63 9.13 -2.07
C LEU A 157 -12.86 7.83 -2.31
N LEU A 158 -13.13 6.79 -1.53
CA LEU A 158 -12.47 5.49 -1.70
C LEU A 158 -12.80 4.87 -3.06
N LEU A 159 -14.07 4.94 -3.50
CA LEU A 159 -14.47 4.42 -4.81
C LEU A 159 -13.83 5.20 -5.96
N CYS A 160 -13.87 6.53 -5.92
CA CYS A 160 -13.24 7.37 -6.94
C CYS A 160 -11.73 7.17 -6.99
N ALA A 161 -11.06 7.06 -5.84
CA ALA A 161 -9.63 6.80 -5.78
C ALA A 161 -9.27 5.43 -6.35
N ASN A 162 -10.07 4.39 -6.07
CA ASN A 162 -9.86 3.06 -6.66
C ASN A 162 -10.09 3.03 -8.17
N ILE A 163 -11.14 3.70 -8.67
CA ILE A 163 -11.39 3.81 -10.12
C ILE A 163 -10.23 4.58 -10.78
N ALA A 164 -9.79 5.68 -10.19
CA ALA A 164 -8.68 6.45 -10.73
C ALA A 164 -7.37 5.65 -10.72
N TYR A 165 -7.13 4.86 -9.67
CA TYR A 165 -5.99 3.95 -9.59
C TYR A 165 -6.05 2.90 -10.70
N ALA A 166 -7.21 2.28 -10.92
CA ALA A 166 -7.41 1.33 -12.01
C ALA A 166 -7.12 1.91 -13.39
N ILE A 167 -7.56 3.15 -13.65
CA ILE A 167 -7.31 3.84 -14.93
C ILE A 167 -5.81 4.07 -15.13
N VAL A 168 -5.09 4.48 -14.08
CA VAL A 168 -3.65 4.73 -14.19
C VAL A 168 -2.87 3.42 -14.30
N SER A 169 -3.21 2.39 -13.54
CA SER A 169 -2.57 1.07 -13.67
C SER A 169 -2.81 0.43 -15.04
N PHE A 170 -3.90 0.78 -15.74
CA PHE A 170 -4.09 0.36 -17.13
C PHE A 170 -3.04 0.98 -18.08
N ALA A 171 -2.50 2.16 -17.77
CA ALA A 171 -1.40 2.74 -18.54
C ALA A 171 -0.12 1.90 -18.44
N ASP A 172 0.12 1.24 -17.30
CA ASP A 172 1.24 0.30 -17.14
C ASP A 172 1.05 -0.95 -18.01
N VAL A 173 -0.19 -1.44 -18.15
CA VAL A 173 -0.50 -2.57 -19.06
C VAL A 173 -0.18 -2.19 -20.51
N LEU A 174 -0.52 -0.97 -20.94
CA LEU A 174 -0.20 -0.46 -22.28
C LEU A 174 1.32 -0.35 -22.52
N MET A 175 2.06 -0.01 -21.47
CA MET A 175 3.52 0.07 -21.51
C MET A 175 4.15 -1.32 -21.67
N PHE A 176 3.76 -2.29 -20.85
CA PHE A 176 4.30 -3.65 -20.91
C PHE A 176 3.89 -4.40 -22.19
N SER A 177 2.74 -4.07 -22.77
CA SER A 177 2.29 -4.64 -24.05
C SER A 177 2.89 -3.96 -25.28
N ARG A 178 3.84 -3.01 -25.12
CA ARG A 178 4.51 -2.26 -26.20
C ARG A 178 3.61 -1.40 -27.10
N VAL A 179 2.29 -1.43 -26.89
CA VAL A 179 1.30 -0.68 -27.67
C VAL A 179 1.59 0.83 -27.67
N SER A 180 2.12 1.37 -26.57
CA SER A 180 2.51 2.79 -26.48
C SER A 180 3.57 3.21 -27.52
N ARG A 181 4.50 2.32 -27.87
CA ARG A 181 5.55 2.60 -28.85
C ARG A 181 5.08 2.30 -30.27
N ASP A 182 4.47 1.14 -30.46
CA ASP A 182 4.10 0.64 -31.80
C ASP A 182 2.90 1.37 -32.42
N VAL A 183 1.98 1.87 -31.58
CA VAL A 183 0.76 2.55 -32.05
C VAL A 183 0.82 4.05 -31.79
N LEU A 184 1.21 4.47 -30.57
CA LEU A 184 1.19 5.90 -30.20
C LEU A 184 2.47 6.67 -30.56
N HIS A 185 3.58 5.99 -30.95
CA HIS A 185 4.86 6.62 -31.31
C HIS A 185 5.42 7.58 -30.24
N ILE A 186 5.10 7.35 -28.96
CA ILE A 186 5.58 8.17 -27.84
C ILE A 186 6.97 7.67 -27.41
N PRO A 187 7.96 8.54 -27.16
CA PRO A 187 9.26 8.11 -26.66
C PRO A 187 9.15 7.51 -25.24
N ASP A 188 9.76 6.34 -25.05
CA ASP A 188 9.65 5.52 -23.83
C ASP A 188 9.99 6.30 -22.56
N HIS A 189 10.99 7.19 -22.60
CA HIS A 189 11.37 8.05 -21.47
C HIS A 189 10.24 8.97 -20.99
N LEU A 190 9.53 9.64 -21.92
CA LEU A 190 8.44 10.55 -21.56
C LEU A 190 7.24 9.79 -21.02
N PHE A 191 6.96 8.61 -21.60
CA PHE A 191 5.86 7.77 -21.14
C PHE A 191 6.08 7.32 -19.70
N ILE A 192 7.29 6.83 -19.38
CA ILE A 192 7.61 6.32 -18.02
C ILE A 192 7.60 7.43 -16.98
N ILE A 193 8.12 8.63 -17.30
CA ILE A 193 8.01 9.77 -16.39
C ILE A 193 6.53 10.07 -16.13
N THR A 194 5.72 10.14 -17.20
CA THR A 194 4.31 10.51 -17.09
C THR A 194 3.50 9.48 -16.31
N SER A 195 3.69 8.18 -16.59
CA SER A 195 3.03 7.10 -15.84
C SER A 195 3.45 7.11 -14.38
N THR A 196 4.74 7.28 -14.07
CA THR A 196 5.24 7.38 -12.69
C THR A 196 4.61 8.57 -11.94
N VAL A 197 4.53 9.74 -12.59
CA VAL A 197 3.94 10.95 -12.00
C VAL A 197 2.46 10.71 -11.67
N LEU A 198 1.71 10.13 -12.61
CA LEU A 198 0.29 9.83 -12.42
C LEU A 198 0.09 8.79 -11.31
N ASP A 199 0.83 7.69 -11.37
CA ASP A 199 0.72 6.57 -10.42
C ASP A 199 1.01 7.03 -8.99
N GLU A 200 2.12 7.75 -8.75
CA GLU A 200 2.46 8.25 -7.41
C GLU A 200 1.47 9.31 -6.89
N THR A 201 0.91 10.13 -7.78
CA THR A 201 -0.13 11.10 -7.41
C THR A 201 -1.43 10.40 -7.01
N ILE A 202 -1.86 9.40 -7.76
CA ILE A 202 -3.11 8.67 -7.50
C ILE A 202 -2.98 7.73 -6.30
N LYS A 203 -1.83 7.07 -6.14
CA LYS A 203 -1.51 6.30 -4.93
C LYS A 203 -1.64 7.14 -3.67
N ALA A 204 -1.16 8.39 -3.69
CA ALA A 204 -1.33 9.31 -2.56
C ALA A 204 -2.82 9.57 -2.25
N TRP A 205 -3.66 9.70 -3.28
CA TRP A 205 -5.11 9.86 -3.12
C TRP A 205 -5.81 8.60 -2.62
N HIS A 206 -5.28 7.42 -2.94
CA HIS A 206 -5.80 6.14 -2.47
C HIS A 206 -5.48 5.90 -0.98
N VAL A 207 -4.26 6.23 -0.55
CA VAL A 207 -3.79 5.99 0.84
C VAL A 207 -4.35 7.02 1.83
N MET A 208 -4.52 8.27 1.42
CA MET A 208 -4.93 9.36 2.32
C MET A 208 -6.28 9.16 3.02
N PRO A 209 -7.38 8.79 2.33
CA PRO A 209 -8.67 8.56 2.97
C PRO A 209 -8.61 7.52 4.08
N LEU A 210 -7.89 6.42 3.84
CA LEU A 210 -7.75 5.33 4.80
C LEU A 210 -7.02 5.78 6.06
N ASN A 211 -5.91 6.51 5.90
CA ASN A 211 -5.16 7.07 7.02
C ASN A 211 -6.02 8.05 7.84
N LEU A 212 -6.82 8.89 7.19
CA LEU A 212 -7.69 9.82 7.88
C LEU A 212 -8.83 9.11 8.61
N ILE A 213 -9.51 8.13 8.00
CA ILE A 213 -10.55 7.33 8.65
C ILE A 213 -9.99 6.68 9.92
N CYS A 214 -8.79 6.11 9.84
CA CYS A 214 -8.14 5.53 11.01
C CYS A 214 -7.92 6.57 12.10
N SER A 215 -7.44 7.78 11.75
CA SER A 215 -7.28 8.86 12.73
C SER A 215 -8.59 9.27 13.43
N TYR A 216 -9.72 9.26 12.71
CA TYR A 216 -11.04 9.57 13.29
C TYR A 216 -11.63 8.43 14.14
N MET A 217 -11.13 7.21 13.97
CA MET A 217 -11.54 6.03 14.75
C MET A 217 -10.65 5.76 15.96
N CYS A 218 -9.51 6.43 16.04
CA CYS A 218 -8.63 6.33 17.19
C CYS A 218 -9.37 6.74 18.48
N PRO A 219 -9.38 5.88 19.50
CA PRO A 219 -9.85 6.26 20.83
C PRO A 219 -9.05 7.45 21.33
N LYS A 220 -9.73 8.34 22.07
CA LYS A 220 -9.08 9.51 22.67
C LYS A 220 -7.96 9.02 23.60
N ASP A 221 -6.78 9.62 23.49
CA ASP A 221 -5.55 9.25 24.22
C ASP A 221 -4.83 7.97 23.74
N MET A 222 -5.27 7.33 22.64
CA MET A 222 -4.64 6.12 22.03
C MET A 222 -4.31 6.27 20.54
N GLU A 223 -4.23 7.51 20.05
CA GLU A 223 -4.01 7.79 18.63
C GLU A 223 -2.66 7.25 18.13
N GLY A 224 -1.60 7.41 18.93
CA GLY A 224 -0.26 6.93 18.59
C GLY A 224 -0.18 5.40 18.47
N THR A 225 -0.82 4.65 19.36
CA THR A 225 -0.87 3.19 19.32
C THR A 225 -1.67 2.66 18.14
N THR A 226 -2.82 3.29 17.88
CA THR A 226 -3.67 2.90 16.74
C THR A 226 -2.96 3.19 15.41
N TYR A 227 -2.25 4.31 15.31
CA TYR A 227 -1.45 4.63 14.13
C TYR A 227 -0.24 3.71 13.97
N ALA A 228 0.43 3.35 15.08
CA ALA A 228 1.52 2.37 15.06
C ALA A 228 1.03 1.00 14.57
N LEU A 229 -0.14 0.57 15.02
CA LEU A 229 -0.78 -0.66 14.54
C LEU A 229 -1.08 -0.57 13.03
N LEU A 230 -1.71 0.51 12.57
CA LEU A 230 -2.02 0.70 11.15
C LEU A 230 -0.76 0.68 10.28
N ALA A 231 0.29 1.38 10.70
CA ALA A 231 1.58 1.38 10.01
C ALA A 231 2.21 -0.02 9.97
N GLY A 232 2.12 -0.78 11.07
CA GLY A 232 2.53 -2.18 11.12
C GLY A 232 1.74 -3.05 10.14
N CYS A 233 0.42 -2.86 10.06
CA CYS A 233 -0.44 -3.57 9.11
C CYS A 233 -0.10 -3.23 7.66
N ALA A 234 0.19 -1.96 7.35
CA ALA A 234 0.58 -1.53 6.02
C ALA A 234 1.89 -2.20 5.59
N ASN A 235 2.89 -2.23 6.47
CA ASN A 235 4.15 -2.90 6.21
C ASN A 235 3.98 -4.42 6.05
N LEU A 236 3.17 -5.06 6.89
CA LEU A 236 2.87 -6.49 6.77
C LEU A 236 2.16 -6.80 5.45
N GLY A 237 1.17 -5.98 5.08
CA GLY A 237 0.43 -6.09 3.82
C GLY A 237 1.36 -5.97 2.61
N GLU A 238 2.28 -5.02 2.61
CA GLU A 238 3.30 -4.84 1.57
C GLU A 238 4.19 -6.09 1.41
N VAL A 239 4.63 -6.68 2.53
CA VAL A 239 5.44 -7.92 2.48
C VAL A 239 4.64 -9.09 1.89
N ILE A 240 3.37 -9.24 2.29
CA ILE A 240 2.48 -10.27 1.75
C ILE A 240 2.23 -10.04 0.26
N SER A 241 1.97 -8.79 -0.15
CA SER A 241 1.77 -8.43 -1.55
C SER A 241 2.99 -8.80 -2.40
N ARG A 242 4.20 -8.52 -1.94
CA ARG A 242 5.43 -8.90 -2.66
C ARG A 242 5.53 -10.41 -2.85
N ASN A 243 5.14 -11.19 -1.86
CA ASN A 243 5.15 -12.65 -1.95
C ASN A 243 4.10 -13.17 -2.93
N PHE A 244 2.90 -12.60 -2.94
CA PHE A 244 1.86 -12.94 -3.92
C PHE A 244 2.26 -12.52 -5.34
N SER A 245 2.90 -11.36 -5.46
CA SER A 245 3.42 -10.84 -6.73
C SER A 245 4.53 -11.72 -7.28
N ALA A 246 5.45 -12.18 -6.42
CA ALA A 246 6.49 -13.12 -6.80
C ALA A 246 5.91 -14.46 -7.26
N LEU A 247 4.88 -14.99 -6.57
CA LEU A 247 4.18 -16.19 -7.03
C LEU A 247 3.49 -16.00 -8.37
N LEU A 248 2.85 -14.85 -8.59
CA LEU A 248 2.19 -14.52 -9.86
C LEU A 248 3.20 -14.48 -11.01
N LEU A 249 4.35 -13.83 -10.80
CA LEU A 249 5.44 -13.77 -11.77
C LEU A 249 6.02 -15.17 -12.04
N HIS A 250 6.25 -15.97 -11.00
CA HIS A 250 6.69 -17.37 -11.14
C HIS A 250 5.71 -18.20 -11.96
N ALA A 251 4.40 -18.08 -11.69
CA ALA A 251 3.36 -18.82 -12.40
C ALA A 251 3.25 -18.44 -13.89
N LEU A 252 3.61 -17.20 -14.23
CA LEU A 252 3.63 -16.70 -15.61
C LEU A 252 4.97 -16.94 -16.33
N GLY A 253 5.98 -17.48 -15.63
CA GLY A 253 7.33 -17.67 -16.14
C GLY A 253 8.12 -16.37 -16.33
N CYS A 254 7.72 -15.29 -15.64
CA CYS A 254 8.33 -13.96 -15.73
C CYS A 254 9.33 -13.75 -14.58
N GLU A 255 10.47 -14.45 -14.60
CA GLU A 255 11.52 -14.36 -13.57
C GLU A 255 12.86 -13.84 -14.11
N PRO A 256 12.92 -12.62 -14.67
CA PRO A 256 14.14 -12.12 -15.30
C PRO A 256 15.25 -12.02 -14.25
N ARG A 257 16.44 -12.47 -14.64
CA ARG A 257 17.66 -12.45 -13.82
C ARG A 257 18.71 -11.50 -14.36
N GLY A 258 18.45 -10.84 -15.50
CA GLY A 258 19.42 -10.03 -16.22
C GLY A 258 20.42 -10.92 -16.96
N LEU A 259 19.95 -12.03 -17.53
CA LEU A 259 20.78 -12.92 -18.34
C LEU A 259 20.59 -12.61 -19.83
N PRO A 260 21.60 -12.88 -20.68
CA PRO A 260 21.47 -12.66 -22.12
C PRO A 260 20.36 -13.53 -22.72
N GLY A 261 19.46 -12.92 -23.51
CA GLY A 261 18.39 -13.62 -24.22
C GLY A 261 17.10 -13.90 -23.43
N GLU A 262 16.78 -13.11 -22.40
CA GLU A 262 15.58 -13.30 -21.57
C GLU A 262 14.27 -12.73 -22.18
N SER A 263 14.26 -12.42 -23.48
CA SER A 263 13.12 -11.77 -24.16
C SER A 263 11.78 -12.50 -23.96
N ALA A 264 11.80 -13.84 -23.96
CA ALA A 264 10.59 -14.67 -23.76
C ALA A 264 9.97 -14.53 -22.35
N GLN A 265 10.73 -14.06 -21.35
CA GLN A 265 10.21 -13.87 -19.99
C GLN A 265 9.36 -12.60 -19.87
N PHE A 266 9.47 -11.67 -20.83
CA PHE A 266 8.70 -10.43 -20.85
C PHE A 266 7.35 -10.55 -21.58
N ASP A 267 7.15 -11.60 -22.38
CA ASP A 267 5.93 -11.82 -23.20
C ASP A 267 4.64 -11.89 -22.37
N ASN A 268 4.72 -12.43 -21.15
CA ASN A 268 3.58 -12.57 -20.25
C ASN A 268 3.50 -11.44 -19.21
N LEU A 269 4.41 -10.47 -19.21
CA LEU A 269 4.48 -9.42 -18.18
C LEU A 269 3.24 -8.50 -18.21
N TRP A 270 2.65 -8.27 -19.39
CA TRP A 270 1.39 -7.55 -19.52
C TRP A 270 0.23 -8.27 -18.81
N ARG A 271 0.23 -9.60 -18.75
CA ARG A 271 -0.78 -10.39 -18.00
C ARG A 271 -0.61 -10.19 -16.50
N ALA A 272 0.63 -10.14 -16.02
CA ALA A 272 0.93 -9.85 -14.63
C ALA A 272 0.44 -8.44 -14.25
N SER A 273 0.68 -7.45 -15.11
CA SER A 273 0.22 -6.06 -14.91
C SER A 273 -1.31 -5.93 -14.98
N ALA A 274 -1.97 -6.70 -15.85
CA ALA A 274 -3.43 -6.75 -15.89
C ALA A 274 -4.01 -7.35 -14.60
N ALA A 275 -3.42 -8.44 -14.10
CA ALA A 275 -3.82 -9.06 -12.84
C ALA A 275 -3.59 -8.13 -11.65
N SER A 276 -2.47 -7.39 -11.62
CA SER A 276 -2.20 -6.38 -10.58
C SER A 276 -3.15 -5.19 -10.63
N THR A 277 -3.68 -4.84 -11.80
CA THR A 277 -4.70 -3.78 -11.96
C THR A 277 -6.07 -4.24 -11.47
N LEU A 278 -6.43 -5.50 -11.72
CA LEU A 278 -7.75 -6.05 -11.37
C LEU A 278 -7.88 -6.39 -9.88
N SER A 279 -6.81 -6.86 -9.25
CA SER A 279 -6.84 -7.32 -7.86
C SER A 279 -7.28 -6.24 -6.85
N PRO A 280 -6.70 -5.02 -6.83
CA PRO A 280 -7.11 -3.94 -5.92
C PRO A 280 -8.55 -3.49 -6.14
N VAL A 281 -9.01 -3.45 -7.40
CA VAL A 281 -10.37 -3.04 -7.76
C VAL A 281 -11.39 -4.06 -7.27
N LEU A 282 -11.11 -5.34 -7.46
CA LEU A 282 -11.95 -6.42 -6.95
C LEU A 282 -12.09 -6.33 -5.43
N VAL A 283 -10.98 -6.08 -4.73
CA VAL A 283 -10.97 -5.94 -3.27
C VAL A 283 -11.76 -4.72 -2.82
N ALA A 284 -11.59 -3.58 -3.50
CA ALA A 284 -12.35 -2.38 -3.20
C ALA A 284 -13.86 -2.57 -3.40
N VAL A 285 -14.29 -3.33 -4.42
CA VAL A 285 -15.71 -3.63 -4.68
C VAL A 285 -16.26 -4.64 -3.66
N VAL A 286 -15.54 -5.74 -3.42
CA VAL A 286 -15.97 -6.80 -2.50
C VAL A 286 -16.01 -6.31 -1.05
N LEU A 287 -15.02 -5.52 -0.65
CA LEU A 287 -14.92 -4.98 0.71
C LEU A 287 -15.57 -3.60 0.87
N PHE A 288 -16.24 -3.07 -0.17
CA PHE A 288 -17.02 -1.83 -0.09
C PHE A 288 -18.08 -1.87 1.02
N GLN A 289 -18.62 -3.07 1.30
CA GLN A 289 -19.60 -3.30 2.36
C GLN A 289 -19.01 -3.21 3.78
N LEU A 290 -17.69 -3.43 3.94
CA LEU A 290 -17.03 -3.35 5.25
C LEU A 290 -16.83 -1.90 5.71
N VAL A 291 -16.80 -0.93 4.80
CA VAL A 291 -16.52 0.48 5.12
C VAL A 291 -17.79 1.18 5.63
N PRO A 292 -17.81 1.73 6.85
CA PRO A 292 -18.99 2.43 7.38
C PRO A 292 -19.33 3.69 6.58
N ASN A 293 -20.63 3.93 6.36
CA ASN A 293 -21.14 5.05 5.56
C ASN A 293 -21.25 6.36 6.36
N VAL A 294 -20.11 6.94 6.74
CA VAL A 294 -20.12 8.19 7.53
C VAL A 294 -19.51 9.34 6.74
N ALA A 295 -19.93 10.56 7.02
CA ALA A 295 -19.38 11.77 6.40
C ALA A 295 -18.01 12.14 7.02
N GLN A 296 -17.16 12.84 6.26
CA GLN A 296 -15.93 13.43 6.80
C GLN A 296 -16.28 14.44 7.91
N GLY A 297 -15.94 14.13 9.17
CA GLY A 297 -16.11 15.04 10.31
C GLY A 297 -17.04 14.57 11.42
N GLU A 298 -17.80 13.48 11.26
CA GLU A 298 -18.53 12.85 12.37
C GLU A 298 -17.64 11.85 13.10
N ARG A 299 -17.57 11.94 14.43
CA ARG A 299 -16.90 10.93 15.25
C ARG A 299 -17.65 9.62 15.11
N LEU A 300 -17.01 8.63 14.50
CA LEU A 300 -17.55 7.28 14.30
C LEU A 300 -17.71 6.49 15.60
N VAL A 301 -17.16 6.98 16.71
CA VAL A 301 -17.19 6.32 18.02
C VAL A 301 -18.15 7.08 18.93
N HIS A 302 -19.29 6.45 19.24
CA HIS A 302 -20.30 6.98 20.19
C HIS A 302 -19.83 6.90 21.65
N ASP A 303 -18.83 6.07 21.98
CA ASP A 303 -18.25 5.95 23.33
C ASP A 303 -16.72 6.16 23.32
N PRO A 304 -16.22 7.33 23.76
CA PRO A 304 -14.81 7.71 23.68
C PRO A 304 -13.86 6.92 24.61
N ARG A 305 -14.35 5.88 25.31
CA ARG A 305 -13.60 5.20 26.39
C ARG A 305 -13.26 3.73 26.17
N SER A 306 -13.85 3.03 25.19
CA SER A 306 -13.58 1.59 24.99
C SER A 306 -12.97 1.33 23.61
N ALA A 307 -11.65 1.15 23.57
CA ALA A 307 -10.91 0.68 22.39
C ALA A 307 -11.06 -0.84 22.18
N THR A 308 -11.40 -1.54 23.27
CA THR A 308 -11.54 -2.99 23.37
C THR A 308 -13.01 -3.39 23.44
N ALA A 309 -13.30 -4.63 23.04
CA ALA A 309 -14.60 -5.26 23.14
C ALA A 309 -15.09 -5.37 24.60
#